data_AF-A0AAD7J778-F1
#
_entry.id   AF-A0AAD7J778-F1
#
_cell.length_a   1.000
_cell.length_b   1.000
_cell.length_c   1.000
_cell.angle_alpha   90.00
_cell.angle_beta   90.00
_cell.angle_gamma   90.00
#
_symmetry.space_group_name_H-M   'P 1'
#
loop_
_entity.id
_entity.type
_entity.pdbx_description
1 polymer ?
#
loop_
_entity_poly.entity_id
_entity_poly.type
_entity_poly.pdbx_seq_one_letter_code
_entity_poly.pdbx_strand_id
1 'polypeptide(L)'
;MPPAEEISLCPACDSVFKRSALLPCPSRSAELLKILRTNSGHGDATAVRALISSLLAELPRYDKEIGRLDAIFETLTADRSALQKLYEQCVGVLDAPIRRLPKEVIVEIFRFCNEPTETCQDPIPPSLWAHEAQRELRRVAGGPLIALSQVCKHWRLITLGTPLLWSKITLDLRCWELPATSFAHQKMIRLLDRALDRSQQTPLDIEVSGIGQCHPQALERLALASPRWRSATFVVECDMLRHLSKVAGKLPLLETLRINALTENVATLLMVG
;
A
#
# COMPACT_ATOMS: atom_id res chain seq x y z
N MET A 1 3.91 -50.93 28.64
CA MET A 1 3.90 -50.08 29.87
C MET A 1 2.48 -49.64 30.11
N PRO A 2 1.95 -49.77 31.34
CA PRO A 2 0.67 -49.13 31.68
C PRO A 2 0.80 -47.61 31.44
N PRO A 3 -0.25 -46.94 30.93
CA PRO A 3 -0.21 -45.49 30.78
C PRO A 3 0.02 -44.86 32.16
N ALA A 4 0.96 -43.91 32.26
CA ALA A 4 1.26 -43.20 33.51
C ALA A 4 -0.04 -42.68 34.16
N GLU A 5 -0.19 -42.82 35.47
CA GLU A 5 -1.42 -42.44 36.21
C GLU A 5 -1.65 -40.93 36.25
N GLU A 6 -0.61 -40.14 35.93
CA GLU A 6 -0.61 -38.69 36.04
C GLU A 6 0.03 -38.03 34.80
N ILE A 7 -0.37 -36.79 34.50
CA ILE A 7 0.22 -35.92 33.48
C ILE A 7 0.97 -34.80 34.20
N SER A 8 2.28 -34.67 33.97
CA SER A 8 3.05 -33.53 34.48
C SER A 8 2.67 -32.26 33.72
N LEU A 9 2.14 -31.28 34.44
CA LEU A 9 1.73 -29.97 33.90
C LEU A 9 2.84 -28.93 34.00
N CYS A 10 3.64 -28.97 35.08
CA CYS A 10 4.74 -28.04 35.28
C CYS A 10 5.90 -28.73 36.00
N PRO A 11 7.09 -28.82 35.38
CA PRO A 11 8.25 -29.49 35.97
C PRO A 11 8.95 -28.67 37.07
N ALA A 12 8.60 -27.39 37.24
CA ALA A 12 9.23 -26.52 38.22
C ALA A 12 8.53 -26.54 39.60
N CYS A 13 7.24 -26.86 39.64
CA CYS A 13 6.45 -26.92 40.86
C CYS A 13 5.74 -28.28 41.07
N ASP A 14 6.11 -29.28 40.26
CA ASP A 14 5.55 -30.64 40.28
C ASP A 14 4.02 -30.68 40.19
N SER A 15 3.42 -29.70 39.48
CA SER A 15 1.97 -29.70 39.25
C SER A 15 1.60 -30.84 38.32
N VAL A 16 0.64 -31.67 38.74
CA VAL A 16 0.20 -32.87 38.01
C VAL A 16 -1.31 -32.90 37.82
N PHE A 17 -1.76 -33.50 36.72
CA PHE A 17 -3.16 -33.82 36.46
C PHE A 17 -3.39 -35.33 36.54
N LYS A 18 -4.23 -35.76 37.49
CA LYS A 18 -4.57 -37.18 37.71
C LYS A 18 -5.50 -37.70 36.62
N ARG A 19 -5.13 -38.83 36.01
CA ARG A 19 -5.96 -39.46 34.99
C ARG A 19 -7.15 -40.16 35.59
N SER A 20 -8.29 -40.11 34.89
CA SER A 20 -9.51 -40.76 35.35
C SER A 20 -9.36 -42.28 35.33
N ALA A 21 -9.81 -42.93 36.41
CA ALA A 21 -9.98 -44.39 36.44
C ALA A 21 -11.07 -44.89 35.44
N LEU A 22 -11.85 -43.96 34.88
CA LEU A 22 -12.84 -44.25 33.85
C LEU A 22 -12.26 -44.38 32.44
N LEU A 23 -10.96 -44.10 32.24
CA LEU A 23 -10.31 -44.24 30.93
C LEU A 23 -10.57 -45.64 30.32
N PRO A 24 -10.77 -45.73 28.99
CA PRO A 24 -11.09 -47.00 28.35
C PRO A 24 -9.97 -48.03 28.61
N CYS A 25 -10.36 -49.20 29.10
CA CYS A 25 -9.50 -50.37 29.12
C CYS A 25 -10.05 -51.43 28.16
N PRO A 26 -9.19 -52.31 27.58
CA PRO A 26 -9.62 -53.25 26.55
C PRO A 26 -10.81 -54.12 26.94
N SER A 27 -10.91 -54.53 28.21
CA SER A 27 -12.02 -55.35 28.73
C SER A 27 -13.34 -54.58 28.81
N ARG A 28 -13.34 -53.35 29.34
CA ARG A 28 -14.53 -52.49 29.43
C ARG A 28 -15.02 -52.08 28.04
N SER A 29 -14.10 -51.76 27.13
CA SER A 29 -14.44 -51.42 25.74
C SER A 29 -15.01 -52.62 24.98
N ALA A 30 -14.48 -53.83 25.17
CA ALA A 30 -14.99 -55.04 24.52
C ALA A 30 -16.42 -55.37 24.99
N GLU A 31 -16.73 -55.20 26.26
CA GLU A 31 -18.08 -55.45 26.81
C GLU A 31 -19.11 -54.46 26.26
N LEU A 32 -18.77 -53.17 26.20
CA LEU A 32 -19.62 -52.16 25.58
C LEU A 32 -19.85 -52.43 24.09
N LEU A 33 -18.81 -52.83 23.35
CA LEU A 33 -18.93 -53.20 21.93
C LEU A 33 -19.79 -54.44 21.71
N LYS A 34 -19.76 -55.41 22.62
CA LYS A 34 -20.61 -56.61 22.57
C LYS A 34 -22.09 -56.23 22.73
N ILE A 35 -22.40 -55.33 23.66
CA ILE A 35 -23.76 -54.81 23.89
C ILE A 35 -24.24 -54.02 22.66
N LEU A 36 -23.40 -53.13 22.10
CA LEU A 36 -23.72 -52.33 20.91
C LEU A 36 -23.99 -53.18 19.65
N ARG A 37 -23.47 -54.42 19.60
CA ARG A 37 -23.67 -55.36 18.48
C ARG A 37 -24.96 -56.17 18.58
N THR A 38 -25.74 -56.02 19.65
CA THR A 38 -27.00 -56.76 19.87
C THR A 38 -28.17 -55.79 20.05
N ASN A 39 -29.28 -55.99 19.33
CA ASN A 39 -30.53 -55.21 19.49
C ASN A 39 -31.39 -55.65 20.69
N SER A 40 -30.83 -56.45 21.60
CA SER A 40 -31.53 -57.04 22.74
C SER A 40 -31.80 -55.99 23.83
N GLY A 41 -33.02 -55.95 24.39
CA GLY A 41 -33.37 -55.07 25.51
C GLY A 41 -32.45 -55.25 26.71
N HIS A 42 -31.79 -54.18 27.14
CA HIS A 42 -30.67 -54.26 28.07
C HIS A 42 -31.16 -54.43 29.52
N GLY A 43 -30.89 -55.57 30.16
CA GLY A 43 -31.04 -55.72 31.62
C GLY A 43 -30.07 -54.86 32.43
N ASP A 44 -29.00 -54.39 31.78
CA ASP A 44 -27.89 -53.62 32.36
C ASP A 44 -27.99 -52.10 32.08
N ALA A 45 -29.18 -51.63 31.72
CA ALA A 45 -29.42 -50.22 31.40
C ALA A 45 -29.12 -49.28 32.58
N THR A 46 -29.12 -49.77 33.81
CA THR A 46 -28.78 -48.99 35.02
C THR A 46 -27.28 -48.80 35.18
N ALA A 47 -26.45 -49.83 34.95
CA ALA A 47 -25.00 -49.70 35.06
C ALA A 47 -24.42 -48.84 33.92
N VAL A 48 -24.94 -48.99 32.69
CA VAL A 48 -24.56 -48.14 31.57
C VAL A 48 -24.97 -46.67 31.83
N ARG A 49 -26.18 -46.43 32.38
CA ARG A 49 -26.61 -45.08 32.77
C ARG A 49 -25.73 -44.48 33.86
N ALA A 50 -25.36 -45.25 34.89
CA ALA A 50 -24.45 -44.80 35.94
C ALA A 50 -23.04 -44.48 35.41
N LEU A 51 -22.54 -45.28 34.46
CA LEU A 51 -21.28 -45.02 33.77
C LEU A 51 -21.36 -43.73 32.93
N ILE A 52 -22.46 -43.52 32.19
CA ILE A 52 -22.70 -42.28 31.44
C ILE A 52 -22.68 -41.07 32.39
N SER A 53 -23.41 -41.13 33.51
CA SER A 53 -23.40 -40.04 34.50
C SER A 53 -22.01 -39.76 35.06
N SER A 54 -21.23 -40.81 35.33
CA SER A 54 -19.85 -40.67 35.83
C SER A 54 -18.91 -40.08 34.78
N LEU A 55 -19.06 -40.47 33.51
CA LEU A 55 -18.29 -39.89 32.40
C LEU A 55 -18.66 -38.42 32.16
N LEU A 56 -19.95 -38.08 32.19
CA LEU A 56 -20.43 -36.70 32.05
C LEU A 56 -19.96 -35.80 33.19
N ALA A 57 -19.73 -36.35 34.39
CA ALA A 57 -19.14 -35.61 35.50
C ALA A 57 -17.61 -35.43 35.37
N GLU A 58 -16.91 -36.36 34.71
CA GLU A 58 -15.45 -36.32 34.57
C GLU A 58 -14.97 -35.48 33.37
N LEU A 59 -15.71 -35.47 32.25
CA LEU A 59 -15.33 -34.72 31.04
C LEU A 59 -15.08 -33.21 31.32
N PRO A 60 -15.92 -32.49 32.09
CA PRO A 60 -15.68 -31.08 32.40
C PRO A 60 -14.36 -30.82 33.15
N ARG A 61 -13.81 -31.81 33.88
CA ARG A 61 -12.50 -31.67 34.53
C ARG A 61 -11.38 -31.58 33.50
N TYR A 62 -11.45 -32.41 32.46
CA TYR A 62 -10.50 -32.38 31.35
C TYR A 62 -10.67 -31.12 30.51
N ASP A 63 -11.92 -30.77 30.15
CA ASP A 63 -12.20 -29.57 29.35
C ASP A 63 -11.70 -28.30 30.03
N LYS A 64 -11.89 -28.19 31.36
CA LYS A 64 -11.38 -27.06 32.15
C LYS A 64 -9.86 -26.98 32.12
N GLU A 65 -9.17 -28.11 32.26
CA GLU A 65 -7.70 -28.12 32.28
C GLU A 65 -7.10 -27.88 30.90
N ILE A 66 -7.70 -28.46 29.85
CA ILE A 66 -7.34 -28.18 28.45
C ILE A 66 -7.53 -26.68 28.17
N GLY A 67 -8.70 -26.12 28.48
CA GLY A 67 -8.95 -24.70 28.28
C GLY A 67 -8.00 -23.78 29.06
N ARG A 68 -7.60 -24.18 30.28
CA ARG A 68 -6.58 -23.46 31.05
C ARG A 68 -5.21 -23.48 30.37
N LEU A 69 -4.78 -24.65 29.89
CA LEU A 69 -3.49 -24.82 29.20
C LEU A 69 -3.49 -24.12 27.85
N ASP A 70 -4.59 -24.19 27.09
CA ASP A 70 -4.77 -23.48 25.83
C ASP A 70 -4.68 -21.97 26.04
N ALA A 71 -5.36 -21.43 27.06
CA ALA A 71 -5.27 -20.00 27.39
C ALA A 71 -3.84 -19.56 27.75
N ILE A 72 -3.09 -20.41 28.47
CA ILE A 72 -1.67 -20.16 28.77
C ILE A 72 -0.83 -20.21 27.51
N PHE A 73 -1.07 -21.21 26.65
CA PHE A 73 -0.35 -21.36 25.38
C PHE A 73 -0.60 -20.17 24.45
N GLU A 74 -1.85 -19.71 24.35
CA GLU A 74 -2.23 -18.51 23.60
C GLU A 74 -1.51 -17.28 24.15
N THR A 75 -1.49 -17.09 25.47
CA THR A 75 -0.79 -15.98 26.13
C THR A 75 0.71 -16.01 25.83
N LEU A 76 1.37 -17.14 26.03
CA LEU A 76 2.81 -17.29 25.76
C LEU A 76 3.13 -17.08 24.28
N THR A 77 2.26 -17.53 23.38
CA THR A 77 2.43 -17.33 21.93
C THR A 77 2.27 -15.85 21.56
N ALA A 78 1.30 -15.16 22.16
CA ALA A 78 1.11 -13.72 21.99
C ALA A 78 2.32 -12.95 22.50
N ASP A 79 2.80 -13.25 23.70
CA ASP A 79 3.98 -12.63 24.32
C ASP A 79 5.25 -12.85 23.49
N ARG A 80 5.49 -14.09 23.05
CA ARG A 80 6.61 -14.42 22.15
C ARG A 80 6.51 -13.61 20.85
N SER A 81 5.32 -13.49 20.27
CA SER A 81 5.10 -12.74 19.04
C SER A 81 5.33 -11.24 19.24
N ALA A 82 4.95 -10.70 20.40
CA ALA A 82 5.21 -9.31 20.77
C ALA A 82 6.72 -9.05 20.92
N LEU A 83 7.44 -9.95 21.60
CA LEU A 83 8.90 -9.89 21.74
C LEU A 83 9.63 -9.98 20.40
N GLN A 84 9.17 -10.87 19.50
CA GLN A 84 9.73 -11.00 18.16
C GLN A 84 9.56 -9.70 17.35
N LYS A 85 8.39 -9.07 17.39
CA LYS A 85 8.15 -7.78 16.75
C LYS A 85 9.05 -6.69 17.31
N LEU A 86 9.24 -6.65 18.64
CA LEU A 86 10.13 -5.69 19.28
C LEU A 86 11.59 -5.90 18.84
N TYR A 87 12.04 -7.16 18.78
CA TYR A 87 13.37 -7.51 18.29
C TYR A 87 13.58 -7.02 16.84
N GLU A 88 12.63 -7.28 15.94
CA GLU A 88 12.68 -6.81 14.55
C GLU A 88 12.74 -5.28 14.45
N GLN A 89 12.01 -4.57 15.31
CA GLN A 89 12.08 -3.12 15.41
C GLN A 89 13.46 -2.64 15.87
N CYS A 90 14.05 -3.27 16.89
CA CYS A 90 15.40 -2.94 17.37
C CYS A 90 16.46 -3.15 16.29
N VAL A 91 16.41 -4.30 15.60
CA VAL A 91 17.27 -4.58 14.44
C VAL A 91 17.04 -3.51 13.37
N GLY A 92 15.80 -3.17 13.04
CA GLY A 92 15.49 -2.11 12.08
C GLY A 92 15.93 -0.69 12.48
N VAL A 93 16.21 -0.44 13.76
CA VAL A 93 16.79 0.82 14.24
C VAL A 93 18.30 0.86 14.00
N LEU A 94 19.00 -0.24 14.28
CA LEU A 94 20.47 -0.32 14.20
C LEU A 94 20.98 -0.65 12.80
N ASP A 95 20.31 -1.58 12.12
CA ASP A 95 20.85 -2.27 10.95
C ASP A 95 20.18 -1.86 9.64
N ALA A 96 19.13 -1.04 9.66
CA ALA A 96 18.49 -0.57 8.43
C ALA A 96 19.49 0.27 7.60
N PRO A 97 19.97 -0.23 6.43
CA PRO A 97 21.05 0.42 5.69
C PRO A 97 20.71 1.85 5.26
N ILE A 98 19.42 2.10 4.95
CA ILE A 98 18.91 3.40 4.53
C ILE A 98 19.06 4.50 5.59
N ARG A 99 19.17 4.14 6.88
CA ARG A 99 19.42 5.11 7.97
C ARG A 99 20.86 5.60 8.00
N ARG A 100 21.79 4.88 7.36
CA ARG A 100 23.23 5.19 7.31
C ARG A 100 23.63 5.91 6.03
N LEU A 101 22.72 6.04 5.07
CA LEU A 101 22.99 6.73 3.81
C LEU A 101 23.11 8.24 4.04
N PRO A 102 24.09 8.90 3.40
CA PRO A 102 24.11 10.36 3.32
C PRO A 102 22.83 10.89 2.68
N LYS A 103 22.43 12.11 3.06
CA LYS A 103 21.20 12.75 2.56
C LYS A 103 21.19 12.82 1.03
N GLU A 104 22.35 13.02 0.40
CA GLU A 104 22.53 13.16 -1.04
C GLU A 104 22.14 11.86 -1.75
N VAL A 105 22.54 10.72 -1.20
CA VAL A 105 22.20 9.39 -1.75
C VAL A 105 20.70 9.11 -1.59
N ILE A 106 20.11 9.51 -0.46
CA ILE A 106 18.65 9.37 -0.27
C ILE A 106 17.89 10.23 -1.27
N VAL A 107 18.31 11.48 -1.48
CA VAL A 107 17.72 12.39 -2.48
C VAL A 107 17.85 11.80 -3.89
N GLU A 108 19.01 11.25 -4.23
CA GLU A 108 19.26 10.59 -5.51
C GLU A 108 18.28 9.43 -5.74
N ILE A 109 18.11 8.55 -4.73
CA ILE A 109 17.12 7.46 -4.75
C ILE A 109 15.70 8.00 -4.93
N PHE A 110 15.31 9.02 -4.17
CA PHE A 110 13.95 9.59 -4.25
C PHE A 110 13.66 10.19 -5.61
N ARG A 111 14.67 10.78 -6.25
CA ARG A 111 14.57 11.30 -7.61
C ARG A 111 14.32 10.17 -8.62
N PHE A 112 15.02 9.04 -8.52
CA PHE A 112 14.74 7.86 -9.33
C PHE A 112 13.31 7.33 -9.13
N CYS A 113 12.82 7.30 -7.88
CA CYS A 113 11.45 6.89 -7.59
C CYS A 113 10.37 7.83 -8.17
N ASN A 114 10.75 9.06 -8.55
CA ASN A 114 9.84 10.07 -9.10
C ASN A 114 9.96 10.20 -10.62
N GLU A 115 10.71 9.33 -11.29
CA GLU A 115 10.79 9.36 -12.76
C GLU A 115 9.42 9.00 -13.36
N PRO A 116 8.91 9.80 -14.33
CA PRO A 116 7.65 9.51 -14.97
C PRO A 116 7.73 8.19 -15.73
N THR A 117 6.72 7.35 -15.58
CA THR A 117 6.46 6.28 -16.54
C THR A 117 6.04 6.91 -17.86
N GLU A 118 6.48 6.33 -18.98
CA GLU A 118 6.17 6.77 -20.34
C GLU A 118 4.71 7.23 -20.50
N THR A 119 4.53 8.41 -21.11
CA THR A 119 3.21 8.93 -21.47
C THR A 119 2.81 8.34 -22.82
N CYS A 120 1.74 7.54 -22.84
CA CYS A 120 1.12 7.09 -24.09
C CYS A 120 0.63 8.32 -24.86
N GLN A 121 0.88 8.40 -26.17
CA GLN A 121 0.40 9.52 -26.99
C GLN A 121 -1.00 9.27 -27.58
N ASP A 122 -1.48 8.03 -27.51
CA ASP A 122 -2.77 7.63 -28.06
C ASP A 122 -3.96 8.29 -27.34
N PRO A 123 -5.09 8.51 -28.00
CA PRO A 123 -6.31 8.95 -27.34
C PRO A 123 -6.69 8.01 -26.18
N ILE A 124 -7.09 8.57 -25.04
CA ILE A 124 -7.48 7.76 -23.89
C ILE A 124 -8.87 7.16 -24.18
N PRO A 125 -9.03 5.83 -24.15
CA PRO A 125 -10.34 5.20 -24.29
C PRO A 125 -11.30 5.69 -23.19
N PRO A 126 -12.61 5.89 -23.48
CA PRO A 126 -13.57 6.37 -22.49
C PRO A 126 -13.63 5.54 -21.21
N SER A 127 -13.40 4.22 -21.30
CA SER A 127 -13.33 3.31 -20.15
C SER A 127 -12.17 3.57 -19.20
N LEU A 128 -11.11 4.26 -19.66
CA LEU A 128 -9.90 4.54 -18.89
C LEU A 128 -9.80 6.00 -18.42
N TRP A 129 -10.72 6.89 -18.81
CA TRP A 129 -10.67 8.31 -18.43
C TRP A 129 -10.56 8.53 -16.93
N ALA A 130 -11.36 7.81 -16.12
CA ALA A 130 -11.31 7.93 -14.66
C ALA A 130 -9.95 7.48 -14.08
N HIS A 131 -9.38 6.41 -14.65
CA HIS A 131 -8.07 5.90 -14.24
C HIS A 131 -6.95 6.88 -14.59
N GLU A 132 -6.90 7.36 -15.83
CA GLU A 132 -5.88 8.31 -16.27
C GLU A 132 -6.00 9.67 -15.59
N ALA A 133 -7.21 10.17 -15.35
CA ALA A 133 -7.42 11.40 -14.58
C ALA A 133 -6.89 11.25 -13.13
N GLN A 134 -7.11 10.09 -12.50
CA GLN A 134 -6.59 9.81 -11.17
C GLN A 134 -5.06 9.65 -11.16
N ARG A 135 -4.49 9.08 -12.22
CA ARG A 135 -3.04 8.96 -12.43
C ARG A 135 -2.40 10.33 -12.62
N GLU A 136 -2.99 11.20 -13.45
CA GLU A 136 -2.52 12.57 -13.64
C GLU A 136 -2.60 13.37 -12.34
N LEU A 137 -3.71 13.25 -11.60
CA LEU A 137 -3.82 13.90 -10.29
C LEU A 137 -2.69 13.48 -9.35
N ARG A 138 -2.33 12.18 -9.32
CA ARG A 138 -1.19 11.68 -8.53
C ARG A 138 0.13 12.22 -9.07
N ARG A 139 0.33 12.27 -10.39
CA ARG A 139 1.54 12.79 -11.03
C ARG A 139 1.77 14.26 -10.65
N VAL A 140 0.79 15.12 -10.88
CA VAL A 140 0.85 16.56 -10.58
C VAL A 140 1.02 16.82 -9.08
N ALA A 141 0.49 15.95 -8.22
CA ALA A 141 0.68 16.05 -6.77
C ALA A 141 2.09 15.66 -6.29
N GLY A 142 2.97 15.15 -7.16
CA GLY A 142 4.23 14.53 -6.77
C GLY A 142 4.00 13.21 -6.03
N GLY A 143 3.10 12.36 -6.53
CA GLY A 143 2.59 11.15 -5.87
C GLY A 143 3.66 10.26 -5.25
N PRO A 144 4.70 9.84 -6.00
CA PRO A 144 5.81 9.06 -5.44
C PRO A 144 6.51 9.78 -4.28
N LEU A 145 6.80 11.07 -4.42
CA LEU A 145 7.41 11.89 -3.37
C LEU A 145 6.51 12.01 -2.14
N ILE A 146 5.20 12.22 -2.34
CA ILE A 146 4.25 12.26 -1.23
C ILE A 146 4.21 10.92 -0.52
N ALA A 147 4.23 9.78 -1.23
CA ALA A 147 4.29 8.46 -0.63
C ALA A 147 5.57 8.27 0.20
N LEU A 148 6.73 8.65 -0.34
CA LEU A 148 8.02 8.64 0.39
C LEU A 148 7.97 9.51 1.66
N SER A 149 7.29 10.66 1.59
CA SER A 149 7.14 11.56 2.74
C SER A 149 6.29 11.01 3.90
N GLN A 150 5.61 9.87 3.71
CA GLN A 150 4.80 9.20 4.73
C GLN A 150 5.54 8.04 5.42
N VAL A 151 6.76 7.71 4.98
CA VAL A 151 7.52 6.58 5.55
C VAL A 151 8.01 6.88 6.97
N CYS A 152 8.66 8.03 7.18
CA CYS A 152 9.08 8.49 8.50
C CYS A 152 9.32 10.00 8.53
N LYS A 153 9.50 10.58 9.73
CA LYS A 153 9.82 12.01 9.90
C LYS A 153 11.05 12.44 9.11
N HIS A 154 12.10 11.63 9.07
CA HIS A 154 13.33 11.95 8.35
C HIS A 154 13.09 12.04 6.83
N TRP A 155 12.40 11.06 6.26
CA TRP A 155 12.05 11.06 4.83
C TRP A 155 11.13 12.22 4.49
N ARG A 156 10.15 12.52 5.35
CA ARG A 156 9.30 13.70 5.19
C ARG A 156 10.10 15.00 5.10
N LEU A 157 11.07 15.20 5.99
CA LEU A 157 11.94 16.38 5.98
C LEU A 157 12.78 16.45 4.71
N ILE A 158 13.38 15.33 4.28
CA ILE A 158 14.14 15.28 3.03
C ILE A 158 13.23 15.57 1.83
N THR A 159 12.11 14.85 1.69
CA THR A 159 11.26 14.95 0.52
C THR A 159 10.62 16.33 0.36
N LEU A 160 10.07 16.90 1.45
CA LEU A 160 9.41 18.20 1.39
C LEU A 160 10.39 19.38 1.45
N GLY A 161 11.57 19.18 2.05
CA GLY A 161 12.59 20.21 2.24
C GLY A 161 13.67 20.25 1.15
N THR A 162 13.63 19.35 0.16
CA THR A 162 14.59 19.33 -0.95
C THR A 162 13.93 19.79 -2.24
N PRO A 163 14.16 21.06 -2.66
CA PRO A 163 13.49 21.62 -3.83
C PRO A 163 13.77 20.89 -5.15
N LEU A 164 14.97 20.31 -5.28
CA LEU A 164 15.36 19.51 -6.45
C LEU A 164 14.43 18.33 -6.74
N LEU A 165 13.80 17.73 -5.72
CA LEU A 165 12.86 16.63 -5.94
C LEU A 165 11.59 17.09 -6.66
N TRP A 166 11.25 18.38 -6.56
CA TRP A 166 10.06 18.99 -7.14
C TRP A 166 10.34 19.74 -8.43
N SER A 167 11.58 19.69 -8.96
CA SER A 167 11.98 20.48 -10.12
C SER A 167 11.58 19.85 -11.46
N LYS A 168 11.24 18.56 -11.49
CA LYS A 168 10.71 17.89 -12.68
C LYS A 168 9.19 17.97 -12.66
N ILE A 169 8.61 18.66 -13.63
CA ILE A 169 7.16 18.84 -13.77
C ILE A 169 6.72 18.17 -15.07
N THR A 170 5.90 17.13 -14.95
CA THR A 170 5.34 16.40 -16.09
C THR A 170 3.82 16.53 -16.11
N LEU A 171 3.25 16.99 -17.22
CA LEU A 171 1.81 17.15 -17.42
C LEU A 171 1.31 16.34 -18.63
N ASP A 172 0.16 15.71 -18.46
CA ASP A 172 -0.56 15.00 -19.51
C ASP A 172 -1.88 15.70 -19.85
N LEU A 173 -1.86 16.59 -20.85
CA LEU A 173 -2.93 17.54 -21.17
C LEU A 173 -4.26 16.88 -21.54
N ARG A 174 -4.26 15.60 -21.95
CA ARG A 174 -5.50 14.83 -22.20
C ARG A 174 -6.39 14.73 -20.96
N CYS A 175 -5.78 14.82 -19.77
CA CYS A 175 -6.48 14.80 -18.49
C CYS A 175 -6.90 16.21 -18.00
N TRP A 176 -6.68 17.25 -18.80
CA TRP A 176 -6.94 18.65 -18.46
C TRP A 176 -8.07 19.29 -19.30
N GLU A 177 -8.85 18.47 -20.00
CA GLU A 177 -10.06 18.87 -20.75
C GLU A 177 -11.26 19.06 -19.81
N LEU A 178 -11.09 19.88 -18.77
CA LEU A 178 -12.10 20.13 -17.75
C LEU A 178 -12.47 21.62 -17.73
N PRO A 179 -13.76 21.98 -17.51
CA PRO A 179 -14.15 23.37 -17.33
C PRO A 179 -13.37 24.01 -16.17
N ALA A 180 -12.96 25.27 -16.34
CA ALA A 180 -12.22 26.02 -15.32
C ALA A 180 -12.97 26.12 -13.97
N THR A 181 -14.29 26.08 -14.03
CA THR A 181 -15.19 26.10 -12.86
C THR A 181 -15.26 24.76 -12.13
N SER A 182 -14.78 23.67 -12.74
CA SER A 182 -14.84 22.35 -12.13
C SER A 182 -13.88 22.21 -10.95
N PHE A 183 -14.34 21.52 -9.90
CA PHE A 183 -13.52 21.25 -8.71
C PHE A 183 -12.24 20.46 -9.04
N ALA A 184 -12.33 19.53 -10.00
CA ALA A 184 -11.20 18.73 -10.44
C ALA A 184 -10.11 19.60 -11.08
N HIS A 185 -10.47 20.49 -12.02
CA HIS A 185 -9.53 21.44 -12.62
C HIS A 185 -8.85 22.33 -11.58
N GLN A 186 -9.64 22.94 -10.68
CA GLN A 186 -9.10 23.78 -9.61
C GLN A 186 -8.18 23.00 -8.65
N LYS A 187 -8.47 21.72 -8.42
CA LYS A 187 -7.61 20.84 -7.62
C LYS A 187 -6.28 20.58 -8.33
N MET A 188 -6.29 20.31 -9.64
CA MET A 188 -5.07 20.10 -10.42
C MET A 188 -4.19 21.35 -10.46
N ILE A 189 -4.77 22.53 -10.71
CA ILE A 189 -4.02 23.80 -10.65
C ILE A 189 -3.39 24.03 -9.28
N ARG A 190 -4.14 23.81 -8.18
CA ARG A 190 -3.59 23.94 -6.81
C ARG A 190 -2.49 22.93 -6.50
N LEU A 191 -2.45 21.78 -7.17
CA LEU A 191 -1.38 20.80 -7.01
C LEU A 191 -0.15 21.20 -7.81
N LEU A 192 -0.34 21.70 -9.04
CA LEU A 192 0.71 22.25 -9.87
C LEU A 192 1.39 23.44 -9.18
N ASP A 193 0.62 24.40 -8.67
CA ASP A 193 1.15 25.56 -7.94
C ASP A 193 1.97 25.09 -6.72
N ARG A 194 1.48 24.10 -5.97
CA ARG A 194 2.23 23.51 -4.85
C ARG A 194 3.53 22.82 -5.26
N ALA A 195 3.57 22.17 -6.42
CA ALA A 195 4.80 21.56 -6.93
C ALA A 195 5.80 22.64 -7.33
N LEU A 196 5.34 23.69 -8.01
CA LEU A 196 6.14 24.86 -8.38
C LEU A 196 6.67 25.59 -7.15
N ASP A 197 5.87 25.79 -6.11
CA ASP A 197 6.31 26.44 -4.86
C ASP A 197 7.41 25.62 -4.16
N ARG A 198 7.26 24.29 -4.09
CA ARG A 198 8.25 23.41 -3.47
C ARG A 198 9.57 23.35 -4.23
N SER A 199 9.54 23.55 -5.56
CA SER A 199 10.74 23.61 -6.38
C SER A 199 11.60 24.87 -6.13
N GLN A 200 11.04 25.89 -5.46
CA GLN A 200 11.72 27.14 -5.09
C GLN A 200 12.46 27.81 -6.25
N GLN A 201 13.77 28.04 -6.16
CA GLN A 201 14.57 28.65 -7.23
C GLN A 201 15.37 27.61 -8.04
N THR A 202 15.07 26.32 -7.86
CA THR A 202 15.78 25.25 -8.58
C THR A 202 15.42 25.30 -10.07
N PRO A 203 16.38 25.06 -10.97
CA PRO A 203 16.09 24.97 -12.40
C PRO A 203 15.11 23.82 -12.69
N LEU A 204 14.11 24.10 -13.53
CA LEU A 204 12.99 23.21 -13.81
C LEU A 204 13.20 22.40 -15.10
N ASP A 205 12.81 21.13 -15.05
CA ASP A 205 12.63 20.30 -16.24
C ASP A 205 11.14 20.11 -16.48
N ILE A 206 10.64 20.66 -17.58
CA ILE A 206 9.24 20.65 -17.94
C ILE A 206 9.02 19.63 -19.05
N GLU A 207 8.03 18.76 -18.86
CA GLU A 207 7.59 17.80 -19.86
C GLU A 207 6.07 17.88 -19.97
N VAL A 208 5.57 18.25 -21.15
CA VAL A 208 4.15 18.39 -21.40
C VAL A 208 3.80 17.55 -22.63
N SER A 209 2.88 16.62 -22.46
CA SER A 209 2.39 15.76 -23.54
C SER A 209 0.87 15.77 -23.59
N GLY A 210 0.30 15.55 -24.76
CA GLY A 210 -1.14 15.31 -24.93
C GLY A 210 -1.70 16.00 -26.17
N ILE A 211 -2.65 15.31 -26.80
CA ILE A 211 -3.38 15.75 -27.99
C ILE A 211 -4.81 16.01 -27.52
N GLY A 212 -5.36 17.20 -27.76
CA GLY A 212 -6.66 17.61 -27.20
C GLY A 212 -6.70 19.05 -26.69
N GLN A 213 -7.91 19.58 -26.52
CA GLN A 213 -8.13 20.95 -26.06
C GLN A 213 -8.12 21.00 -24.52
N CYS A 214 -7.00 21.39 -23.93
CA CYS A 214 -6.97 21.65 -22.50
C CYS A 214 -7.22 23.12 -22.16
N HIS A 215 -7.71 23.37 -20.95
CA HIS A 215 -7.78 24.74 -20.46
C HIS A 215 -6.37 25.35 -20.33
N PRO A 216 -6.11 26.58 -20.83
CA PRO A 216 -4.74 27.10 -20.97
C PRO A 216 -4.03 27.41 -19.64
N GLN A 217 -4.79 27.48 -18.55
CA GLN A 217 -4.28 27.90 -17.24
C GLN A 217 -3.09 27.08 -16.74
N ALA A 218 -3.01 25.77 -17.04
CA ALA A 218 -1.86 24.96 -16.64
C ALA A 218 -0.58 25.42 -17.35
N LEU A 219 -0.66 25.65 -18.67
CA LEU A 219 0.44 26.19 -19.48
C LEU A 219 0.81 27.61 -19.06
N GLU A 220 -0.17 28.44 -18.74
CA GLU A 220 0.07 29.80 -18.22
C GLU A 220 0.81 29.77 -16.88
N ARG A 221 0.47 28.85 -15.97
CA ARG A 221 1.21 28.64 -14.71
C ARG A 221 2.65 28.22 -14.96
N LEU A 222 2.86 27.29 -15.89
CA LEU A 222 4.22 26.90 -16.30
C LEU A 222 4.98 28.09 -16.91
N ALA A 223 4.33 28.88 -17.77
CA ALA A 223 4.92 30.04 -18.43
C ALA A 223 5.38 31.11 -17.42
N LEU A 224 4.67 31.29 -16.31
CA LEU A 224 5.10 32.19 -15.22
C LEU A 224 6.40 31.71 -14.56
N ALA A 225 6.65 30.40 -14.54
CA ALA A 225 7.88 29.80 -14.04
C ALA A 225 9.01 29.72 -15.08
N SER A 226 8.80 30.23 -16.30
CA SER A 226 9.77 30.15 -17.41
C SER A 226 11.18 30.68 -17.13
N PRO A 227 11.40 31.71 -16.28
CA PRO A 227 12.75 32.15 -15.96
C PRO A 227 13.63 31.06 -15.33
N ARG A 228 12.99 30.03 -14.74
CA ARG A 228 13.66 28.91 -14.09
C ARG A 228 13.79 27.68 -14.98
N TRP A 229 13.27 27.68 -16.21
CA TRP A 229 13.33 26.48 -17.06
C TRP A 229 14.76 26.18 -17.49
N ARG A 230 15.21 24.96 -17.24
CA ARG A 230 16.47 24.39 -17.75
C ARG A 230 16.23 23.53 -18.97
N SER A 231 15.25 22.63 -18.90
CA SER A 231 14.82 21.80 -20.03
C SER A 231 13.32 21.92 -20.21
N ALA A 232 12.84 22.00 -21.45
CA ALA A 232 11.42 21.98 -21.75
C ALA A 232 11.13 21.11 -22.98
N THR A 233 10.24 20.13 -22.81
CA THR A 233 9.78 19.23 -23.87
C THR A 233 8.27 19.36 -24.01
N PHE A 234 7.80 19.66 -25.22
CA PHE A 234 6.38 19.78 -25.56
C PHE A 234 6.04 18.81 -26.68
N VAL A 235 5.08 17.92 -26.42
CA VAL A 235 4.45 17.03 -27.41
C VAL A 235 2.96 17.33 -27.41
N VAL A 236 2.56 18.38 -28.13
CA VAL A 236 1.23 18.99 -28.07
C VAL A 236 0.79 19.47 -29.46
N GLU A 237 -0.49 19.78 -29.63
CA GLU A 237 -0.98 20.46 -30.84
C GLU A 237 -0.40 21.87 -30.95
N CYS A 238 -0.13 22.34 -32.19
CA CYS A 238 0.45 23.66 -32.46
C CYS A 238 -0.30 24.81 -31.75
N ASP A 239 -1.63 24.72 -31.74
CA ASP A 239 -2.51 25.72 -31.14
C ASP A 239 -2.27 25.89 -29.63
N MET A 240 -1.83 24.85 -28.94
CA MET A 240 -1.54 24.91 -27.51
C MET A 240 -0.29 25.73 -27.20
N LEU A 241 0.67 25.80 -28.14
CA LEU A 241 1.91 26.56 -27.97
C LEU A 241 1.67 28.07 -27.91
N ARG A 242 0.55 28.58 -28.45
CA ARG A 242 0.21 30.01 -28.37
C ARG A 242 0.09 30.51 -26.94
N HIS A 243 -0.29 29.63 -26.01
CA HIS A 243 -0.39 29.94 -24.58
C HIS A 243 0.97 30.12 -23.90
N LEU A 244 2.06 29.71 -24.57
CA LEU A 244 3.44 29.92 -24.13
C LEU A 244 4.12 31.11 -24.83
N SER A 245 3.43 31.85 -25.70
CA SER A 245 4.01 33.00 -26.44
C SER A 245 4.68 34.04 -25.53
N LYS A 246 4.16 34.23 -24.30
CA LYS A 246 4.70 35.17 -23.30
C LYS A 246 6.02 34.74 -22.65
N VAL A 247 6.50 33.53 -22.96
CA VAL A 247 7.77 32.98 -22.48
C VAL A 247 8.96 33.50 -23.30
N ALA A 248 8.72 33.97 -24.53
CA ALA A 248 9.77 34.54 -25.37
C ALA A 248 10.54 35.65 -24.62
N GLY A 249 11.88 35.55 -24.60
CA GLY A 249 12.76 36.47 -23.87
C GLY A 249 12.86 36.23 -22.36
N LYS A 250 12.21 35.19 -21.80
CA LYS A 250 12.22 34.86 -20.36
C LYS A 250 12.78 33.48 -20.07
N LEU A 251 13.82 33.07 -20.80
CA LEU A 251 14.41 31.74 -20.74
C LEU A 251 15.93 31.79 -20.46
N PRO A 252 16.39 32.44 -19.37
CA PRO A 252 17.81 32.67 -19.12
C PRO A 252 18.60 31.40 -18.75
N LEU A 253 17.92 30.36 -18.24
CA LEU A 253 18.53 29.10 -17.81
C LEU A 253 18.31 27.95 -18.80
N LEU A 254 17.61 28.20 -19.91
CA LEU A 254 17.15 27.14 -20.79
C LEU A 254 18.34 26.58 -21.61
N GLU A 255 18.66 25.32 -21.35
CA GLU A 255 19.71 24.56 -22.02
C GLU A 255 19.15 23.69 -23.15
N THR A 256 17.91 23.22 -23.03
CA THR A 256 17.28 22.32 -24.00
C THR A 256 15.80 22.65 -24.20
N LEU A 257 15.39 22.79 -25.46
CA LEU A 257 13.99 22.91 -25.86
C LEU A 257 13.68 21.88 -26.95
N ARG A 258 12.65 21.07 -26.74
CA ARG A 258 12.12 20.13 -27.73
C ARG A 258 10.64 20.41 -27.93
N ILE A 259 10.23 20.60 -29.18
CA ILE A 259 8.84 20.82 -29.55
C ILE A 259 8.50 19.84 -30.67
N ASN A 260 7.65 18.87 -30.35
CA ASN A 260 7.05 17.95 -31.30
C ASN A 260 5.59 18.38 -31.49
N ALA A 261 5.38 19.35 -32.37
CA ALA A 261 4.06 19.88 -32.64
C ALA A 261 3.34 18.96 -33.63
N LEU A 262 2.20 18.40 -33.22
CA LEU A 262 1.37 17.59 -34.11
C LEU A 262 0.43 18.51 -34.88
N THR A 263 0.45 18.42 -36.21
CA THR A 263 -0.56 19.05 -37.06
C THR A 263 -1.85 18.25 -36.93
N GLU A 264 -3.01 18.92 -36.83
CA GLU A 264 -4.33 18.29 -36.74
C GLU A 264 -4.42 17.10 -37.71
N ASN A 265 -4.81 15.93 -37.18
CA ASN A 265 -5.29 14.86 -38.05
C ASN A 265 -6.55 15.36 -38.73
N VAL A 266 -6.46 15.58 -40.04
CA VAL A 266 -7.56 15.93 -40.96
C VAL A 266 -8.69 14.88 -40.98
N ALA A 267 -8.61 13.84 -40.15
CA ALA A 267 -9.61 12.77 -40.02
C ALA A 267 -10.99 13.28 -39.57
N THR A 268 -11.07 14.40 -38.84
CA THR A 268 -12.36 14.96 -38.41
C THR A 268 -13.11 15.72 -39.51
N LEU A 269 -12.43 16.08 -40.61
CA LEU A 269 -13.05 16.74 -41.78
C LEU A 269 -13.63 15.76 -42.80
N LEU A 270 -13.34 14.46 -42.70
CA LEU A 270 -13.85 13.43 -43.64
C LEU A 270 -15.04 12.61 -43.10
N MET A 271 -15.53 12.91 -41.89
CA MET A 271 -16.73 12.28 -41.31
C MET A 271 -17.98 13.18 -41.39
N VAL A 272 -17.86 14.37 -42.00
CA VAL A 272 -18.99 15.24 -42.36
C VAL A 272 -18.85 15.57 -43.85
N GLY A 273 -19.14 14.58 -44.69
CA GLY A 273 -19.20 14.69 -46.14
C GLY A 273 -20.14 13.63 -46.70
#